data_AF-A0A8C2Z1W7-F1
#
_entry.id   AF-A0A8C2Z1W7-F1
#
_cell.length_a   1.000
_cell.length_b   1.000
_cell.length_c   1.000
_cell.angle_alpha   90.00
_cell.angle_beta   90.00
_cell.angle_gamma   90.00
#
_symmetry.space_group_name_H-M   'P 1'
#
loop_
_entity.id
_entity.type
_entity.pdbx_description
1 polymer ?
#
loop_
_entity_poly.entity_id
_entity_poly.type
_entity_poly.pdbx_seq_one_letter_code
_entity_poly.pdbx_strand_id
1 'polypeptide(L)'
;MTSQLQTAMEGLIEVFHSYSGKEGDKYKLSKLELKSLLQGELADFLAASKDPRVVDKIFADLDENKDGEVDFQEFVVLVAALTVACNEFFIGCHEKLTGTTQWLMGG
;
A
#
# COMPACT_ATOMS: atom_id res chain seq x y z
N MET A 1 -16.18 -11.67 -19.79
CA MET A 1 -16.12 -11.13 -18.42
C MET A 1 -14.83 -11.63 -17.81
N THR A 2 -13.96 -10.73 -17.38
CA THR A 2 -12.78 -11.09 -16.58
C THR A 2 -13.23 -11.46 -15.17
N SER A 3 -12.50 -12.36 -14.52
CA SER A 3 -12.78 -12.71 -13.12
C SER A 3 -12.38 -11.56 -12.19
N GLN A 4 -12.95 -11.48 -10.98
CA GLN A 4 -12.61 -10.43 -10.02
C GLN A 4 -11.09 -10.36 -9.74
N LEU A 5 -10.42 -11.52 -9.68
CA LEU A 5 -8.98 -11.58 -9.50
C LEU A 5 -8.23 -11.02 -10.72
N GLN A 6 -8.65 -11.35 -11.94
CA GLN A 6 -8.06 -10.78 -13.16
C GLN A 6 -8.22 -9.26 -13.19
N THR A 7 -9.40 -8.74 -12.84
CA THR A 7 -9.63 -7.30 -12.77
C THR A 7 -8.75 -6.61 -11.71
N ALA A 8 -8.54 -7.25 -10.55
CA ALA A 8 -7.63 -6.72 -9.55
C ALA A 8 -6.18 -6.70 -10.04
N MET A 9 -5.73 -7.77 -10.70
CA MET A 9 -4.40 -7.84 -11.31
C MET A 9 -4.21 -6.77 -12.40
N GLU A 10 -5.20 -6.59 -13.28
CA GLU A 10 -5.20 -5.53 -14.29
C GLU A 10 -5.11 -4.14 -13.64
N GLY A 11 -5.87 -3.90 -12.56
CA GLY A 11 -5.82 -2.65 -11.82
C GLY A 11 -4.45 -2.34 -11.21
N LEU A 12 -3.76 -3.35 -10.66
CA LEU A 12 -2.39 -3.16 -10.14
C LEU A 12 -1.41 -2.76 -11.24
N ILE A 13 -1.53 -3.38 -12.41
CA ILE A 13 -0.69 -3.09 -13.58
C ILE A 13 -0.97 -1.68 -14.09
N GLU A 14 -2.25 -1.30 -14.22
CA GLU A 14 -2.65 0.05 -14.66
C GLU A 14 -2.16 1.13 -13.72
N VAL A 15 -2.31 0.93 -12.40
CA VAL A 15 -1.79 1.86 -11.39
C VAL A 15 -0.27 2.01 -11.57
N PHE A 16 0.48 0.92 -11.60
CA PHE A 16 1.94 0.99 -11.75
C PHE A 16 2.36 1.77 -13.01
N HIS A 17 1.72 1.49 -14.16
CA HIS A 17 2.02 2.17 -15.42
C HIS A 17 1.51 3.61 -15.50
N SER A 18 0.53 4.01 -14.67
CA SER A 18 0.07 5.39 -14.60
C SER A 18 1.06 6.32 -13.88
N TYR A 19 1.95 5.77 -13.06
CA TYR A 19 2.98 6.51 -12.33
C TYR A 19 4.39 6.33 -12.88
N SER A 20 4.72 5.17 -13.48
CA SER A 20 6.04 4.91 -14.09
C SER A 20 6.22 5.58 -15.45
N GLY A 21 7.47 5.75 -15.86
CA GLY A 21 7.84 6.27 -17.18
C GLY A 21 7.57 7.76 -17.40
N LYS A 22 7.28 8.51 -16.32
CA LYS A 22 7.29 9.98 -16.35
C LYS A 22 8.73 10.48 -16.34
N GLU A 23 9.62 9.77 -15.66
CA GLU A 23 11.07 10.00 -15.66
C GLU A 23 11.82 8.67 -15.77
N GLY A 24 12.81 8.57 -16.66
CA GLY A 24 13.68 7.38 -16.73
C GLY A 24 13.04 6.16 -17.40
N ASP A 25 13.14 5.00 -16.76
CA ASP A 25 12.66 3.71 -17.29
C ASP A 25 11.13 3.56 -17.12
N LYS A 26 10.43 3.31 -18.21
CA LYS A 26 8.96 3.12 -18.22
C LYS A 26 8.48 1.83 -17.54
N TYR A 27 9.39 0.94 -17.17
CA TYR A 27 9.07 -0.30 -16.46
C TYR A 27 9.40 -0.24 -14.97
N LYS A 28 9.86 0.93 -14.49
CA LYS A 28 10.24 1.14 -13.10
C LYS A 28 9.70 2.47 -12.58
N LEU A 29 9.65 2.58 -11.27
CA LEU A 29 9.31 3.79 -10.56
C LEU A 29 10.58 4.39 -9.95
N SER A 30 10.92 5.59 -10.39
CA SER A 30 11.84 6.43 -9.64
C SER A 30 11.27 6.75 -8.25
N LYS A 31 12.13 7.21 -7.35
CA LYS A 31 11.71 7.66 -6.01
C LYS A 31 10.62 8.73 -6.02
N LEU A 32 10.64 9.63 -7.01
CA LEU A 32 9.63 10.69 -7.16
C LEU A 32 8.29 10.14 -7.65
N GLU A 33 8.33 9.17 -8.56
CA GLU A 33 7.13 8.51 -9.07
C GLU A 33 6.50 7.63 -7.99
N LEU A 34 7.30 6.85 -7.24
CA LEU A 34 6.80 6.09 -6.09
C LEU A 34 6.14 7.01 -5.07
N LYS A 35 6.78 8.14 -4.73
CA LYS A 35 6.18 9.12 -3.82
C LYS A 35 4.80 9.58 -4.32
N SER A 36 4.70 9.87 -5.62
CA SER A 36 3.44 10.32 -6.23
C SER A 36 2.38 9.23 -6.20
N LEU A 37 2.76 7.97 -6.46
CA LEU A 37 1.87 6.80 -6.35
C LEU A 37 1.34 6.65 -4.93
N LEU A 38 2.23 6.65 -3.92
CA LEU A 38 1.82 6.50 -2.53
C LEU A 38 0.90 7.64 -2.07
N GLN A 39 1.13 8.86 -2.56
CA GLN A 39 0.28 10.01 -2.25
C GLN A 39 -1.06 10.01 -2.98
N GLY A 40 -1.14 9.43 -4.18
CA GLY A 40 -2.38 9.34 -4.97
C GLY A 40 -3.27 8.18 -4.54
N GLU A 41 -2.68 6.99 -4.43
CA GLU A 41 -3.43 5.74 -4.21
C GLU A 41 -3.51 5.35 -2.72
N LEU A 42 -2.54 5.76 -1.90
CA LEU A 42 -2.36 5.30 -0.52
C LEU A 42 -2.27 6.47 0.48
N ALA A 43 -2.92 7.59 0.16
CA ALA A 43 -2.90 8.81 0.97
C ALA A 43 -3.30 8.56 2.44
N ASP A 44 -4.34 7.75 2.66
CA ASP A 44 -4.83 7.45 4.02
C ASP A 44 -3.83 6.60 4.82
N PHE A 45 -3.12 5.67 4.17
CA PHE A 45 -2.04 4.90 4.79
C PHE A 45 -0.86 5.80 5.17
N LEU A 46 -0.50 6.73 4.28
CA LEU A 46 0.54 7.71 4.57
C LEU A 46 0.11 8.66 5.71
N ALA A 47 -1.16 9.09 5.75
CA ALA A 47 -1.67 9.98 6.78
C ALA A 47 -1.68 9.34 8.18
N ALA A 48 -1.83 8.01 8.26
CA ALA A 48 -1.67 7.28 9.52
C ALA A 48 -0.23 7.35 10.06
N SER A 49 0.76 7.56 9.17
CA SER A 49 2.16 7.74 9.54
C SER A 49 2.51 9.22 9.73
N LYS A 50 2.88 9.61 10.94
CA LYS A 50 3.36 10.98 11.24
C LYS A 50 4.82 11.22 10.85
N ASP A 51 5.48 10.23 10.26
CA ASP A 51 6.91 10.30 9.92
C ASP A 51 7.11 10.90 8.53
N PRO A 52 7.75 12.08 8.40
CA PRO A 52 8.03 12.68 7.09
C PRO A 52 8.99 11.85 6.23
N ARG A 53 9.69 10.86 6.82
CA ARG A 53 10.61 9.94 6.13
C ARG A 53 9.97 8.61 5.77
N VAL A 54 8.65 8.45 5.97
CA VAL A 54 7.95 7.19 5.68
C VAL A 54 8.15 6.75 4.22
N VAL A 55 8.12 7.68 3.27
CA VAL A 55 8.35 7.39 1.85
C VAL A 55 9.78 6.94 1.60
N ASP A 56 10.77 7.55 2.25
CA ASP A 56 12.17 7.14 2.11
C ASP A 56 12.40 5.73 2.65
N LYS A 57 11.74 5.37 3.76
CA LYS A 57 11.79 4.03 4.34
C LYS A 57 11.12 3.01 3.43
N ILE A 58 9.90 3.29 2.98
CA ILE A 58 9.19 2.41 2.04
C ILE A 58 10.04 2.22 0.78
N PHE A 59 10.60 3.29 0.21
CA PHE A 59 11.47 3.18 -0.95
C PHE A 59 12.67 2.26 -0.68
N ALA A 60 13.36 2.45 0.45
CA ALA A 60 14.52 1.63 0.81
C ALA A 60 14.17 0.16 1.12
N ASP A 61 12.95 -0.11 1.59
CA ASP A 61 12.46 -1.46 1.83
C ASP A 61 12.03 -2.16 0.52
N LEU A 62 11.69 -1.40 -0.52
CA LEU A 62 11.27 -1.93 -1.82
C LEU A 62 12.42 -2.09 -2.82
N ASP A 63 13.38 -1.16 -2.83
CA ASP A 63 14.59 -1.19 -3.66
C ASP A 63 15.57 -2.27 -3.14
N GLU A 64 15.18 -3.54 -3.27
CA GLU A 64 15.91 -4.70 -2.74
C GLU A 64 17.24 -4.86 -3.47
N ASN A 65 17.22 -4.62 -4.79
CA ASN A 65 18.39 -4.73 -5.64
C ASN A 65 19.33 -3.50 -5.53
N LYS A 66 18.88 -2.40 -4.91
CA LYS A 66 19.60 -1.15 -4.68
C LYS A 66 20.03 -0.44 -5.96
N ASP A 67 19.21 -0.53 -6.99
CA ASP A 67 19.43 0.16 -8.26
C ASP A 67 18.90 1.60 -8.25
N GLY A 68 18.18 2.00 -7.20
CA GLY A 68 17.64 3.35 -7.05
C GLY A 68 16.32 3.59 -7.79
N GLU A 69 15.69 2.51 -8.25
CA GLU A 69 14.36 2.46 -8.85
C GLU A 69 13.56 1.31 -8.22
N VAL A 70 12.25 1.25 -8.49
CA VAL A 70 11.38 0.17 -8.01
C VAL A 70 10.71 -0.48 -9.20
N ASP A 71 11.00 -1.75 -9.45
CA ASP A 71 10.36 -2.51 -10.53
C ASP A 71 8.96 -3.02 -10.15
N PHE A 72 8.26 -3.64 -11.11
CA PHE A 72 6.91 -4.14 -10.87
C PHE A 72 6.86 -5.26 -9.82
N GLN A 73 7.90 -6.11 -9.75
CA GLN A 73 7.95 -7.19 -8.76
C GLN A 73 8.08 -6.60 -7.35
N GLU A 74 8.99 -5.64 -7.17
CA GLU A 74 9.19 -4.92 -5.90
C GLU A 74 7.91 -4.17 -5.49
N PHE A 75 7.23 -3.52 -6.44
CA PHE A 75 5.93 -2.89 -6.19
C PHE A 75 4.85 -3.87 -5.70
N VAL A 76 4.74 -5.06 -6.33
CA VAL A 76 3.75 -6.06 -5.93
C VAL A 76 4.01 -6.59 -4.51
N VAL A 77 5.29 -6.67 -4.09
CA VAL A 77 5.64 -7.03 -2.71
C VAL A 77 5.08 -6.02 -1.72
N LEU A 78 5.15 -4.71 -2.00
CA LEU A 78 4.51 -3.68 -1.17
C LEU A 78 3.00 -3.94 -1.04
N VAL A 79 2.33 -4.10 -2.18
CA VAL A 79 0.87 -4.24 -2.23
C VAL A 79 0.45 -5.51 -1.49
N ALA A 80 1.18 -6.60 -1.64
CA ALA A 80 0.95 -7.84 -0.90
C ALA A 80 1.12 -7.62 0.60
N ALA A 81 2.20 -6.96 1.03
CA ALA A 81 2.44 -6.64 2.44
C ALA A 81 1.33 -5.76 3.04
N LEU A 82 0.90 -4.73 2.32
CA LEU A 82 -0.22 -3.88 2.72
C LEU A 82 -1.54 -4.66 2.77
N THR A 83 -1.79 -5.54 1.80
CA THR A 83 -2.99 -6.38 1.77
C THR A 83 -3.03 -7.33 2.97
N VAL A 84 -1.90 -7.95 3.31
CA VAL A 84 -1.78 -8.80 4.51
C VAL A 84 -1.96 -7.97 5.77
N ALA A 85 -1.31 -6.81 5.86
CA ALA A 85 -1.45 -5.91 7.00
C ALA A 85 -2.92 -5.48 7.17
N CYS A 86 -3.63 -5.11 6.10
CA CYS A 86 -5.06 -4.80 6.12
C CYS A 86 -5.91 -6.00 6.53
N ASN A 87 -5.58 -7.20 6.03
CA ASN A 87 -6.27 -8.42 6.40
C ASN A 87 -6.14 -8.71 7.91
N GLU A 88 -4.96 -8.51 8.50
CA GLU A 88 -4.75 -8.64 9.94
C GLU A 88 -5.34 -7.47 10.75
N PHE A 89 -5.26 -6.23 10.24
CA PHE A 89 -5.81 -5.04 10.89
C PHE A 89 -7.34 -5.10 11.02
N PHE A 90 -8.02 -5.67 10.02
CA PHE A 90 -9.47 -5.90 10.08
C PHE A 90 -9.88 -7.09 10.98
N ILE A 91 -9.00 -8.08 11.18
CA ILE A 91 -9.25 -9.16 12.17
C ILE A 91 -9.15 -8.61 13.60
N GLY A 92 -8.23 -7.66 13.87
CA GLY A 92 -8.08 -7.04 15.19
C GLY A 92 -9.12 -5.97 15.56
N CYS A 93 -9.84 -5.39 14.59
CA CYS A 93 -10.83 -4.34 14.84
C CYS A 93 -12.24 -4.86 15.14
N HIS A 94 -12.57 -6.12 14.81
CA HIS A 94 -13.88 -6.70 15.11
C HIS A 94 -14.08 -7.03 16.61
N GLU A 95 -13.01 -7.20 17.39
CA GLU A 95 -13.14 -7.63 18.80
C GLU A 95 -13.14 -6.49 19.84
N LYS A 96 -13.05 -5.22 19.42
CA LYS A 96 -13.10 -4.08 20.39
C LYS A 96 -14.40 -3.29 20.43
N LEU A 97 -15.41 -3.65 19.64
CA LEU A 97 -16.69 -2.91 19.62
C LEU A 97 -17.87 -3.62 20.32
N THR A 98 -17.69 -4.81 20.90
CA THR A 98 -18.76 -5.53 21.62
C THR A 98 -18.60 -5.57 23.15
N GLY A 99 -17.51 -5.02 23.71
CA GLY A 99 -17.15 -5.18 25.12
C GLY A 99 -17.60 -4.09 26.11
N THR A 100 -18.37 -3.07 25.71
CA THR A 100 -18.57 -1.86 26.56
C THR A 100 -20.00 -1.55 26.99
N THR A 101 -20.99 -2.43 26.81
CA THR A 101 -22.38 -2.13 27.22
C THR A 101 -22.96 -3.02 28.32
N GLN A 102 -22.23 -4.00 28.87
CA GLN A 102 -22.79 -4.88 29.91
C GLN A 102 -22.66 -4.34 31.36
N TRP A 103 -21.94 -3.25 31.60
CA TRP A 103 -21.79 -2.67 32.96
C TRP A 103 -22.83 -1.59 33.34
N LEU A 104 -23.68 -1.15 32.40
CA LEU A 104 -24.64 -0.05 32.64
C LEU A 104 -26.08 -0.48 32.87
N MET A 105 -26.41 -1.77 32.79
CA MET A 105 -27.78 -2.29 32.94
C MET A 105 -27.90 -3.36 34.05
N GLY A 106 -27.13 -3.19 35.12
CA GLY A 106 -27.12 -4.10 36.28
C GLY A 106 -26.88 -3.33 37.58
N GLY A 107 -27.85 -2.50 37.96
CA GLY A 107 -27.91 -1.78 39.23
C GLY A 107 -29.36 -1.43 39.52
#